data_AF-A0A6P8CGQ6-F1
#
_entry.id   AF-A0A6P8CGQ6-F1
#
_cell.length_a   1.000
_cell.length_b   1.000
_cell.length_c   1.000
_cell.angle_alpha   90.00
_cell.angle_beta   90.00
_cell.angle_gamma   90.00
#
_symmetry.space_group_name_H-M   'P 1'
#
loop_
_entity.id
_entity.type
_entity.pdbx_description
1 polymer ?
#
loop_
_entity_poly.entity_id
_entity_poly.type
_entity_poly.pdbx_seq_one_letter_code
_entity_poly.pdbx_strand_id
1 'polypeptide(L)'
;MRVDLVKGASSPPNTTMASKSSLLLLLLTVLTLLLSFTAQASVDDDEKLYTLQLIFGKPIAPAPSQALVAPAAPPVVKPPLTPGTVKPPAPVPPFVKPPAPPVTVKPPVPPPFVKPPAPPVSVKPPFPPVTVKPPFPPVIKPPTPPVKPPVPPVVKPPVVKPPAPLPPLKPPTAPPLPPVKSKADCIPLCSKRCSLHSRKRVCMRACMTCCDRCKCVPPGTYGNRELCGKCYTGMTTHGNRSKCP
;
A
#
# COMPACT_ATOMS: atom_id res chain seq x y z
N MET A 1 54.79 68.79 -25.95
CA MET A 1 53.90 69.97 -25.92
C MET A 1 52.47 69.47 -26.11
N ARG A 2 51.60 69.71 -25.11
CA ARG A 2 50.11 69.81 -25.14
C ARG A 2 49.33 68.67 -25.84
N VAL A 3 48.24 68.10 -25.33
CA VAL A 3 47.27 68.48 -24.29
C VAL A 3 46.40 67.25 -23.99
N ASP A 4 45.95 67.19 -22.74
CA ASP A 4 44.81 66.46 -22.19
C ASP A 4 43.55 66.46 -23.08
N LEU A 5 42.69 65.42 -23.00
CA LEU A 5 41.35 65.51 -22.40
C LEU A 5 40.50 64.22 -22.55
N VAL A 6 40.38 63.54 -21.40
CA VAL A 6 39.29 62.69 -20.86
C VAL A 6 37.89 62.85 -21.48
N LYS A 7 37.19 61.73 -21.76
CA LYS A 7 35.79 61.50 -21.32
C LYS A 7 35.32 60.05 -21.48
N GLY A 8 34.86 59.43 -20.39
CA GLY A 8 33.99 58.25 -20.45
C GLY A 8 34.21 57.21 -19.34
N ALA A 9 34.12 57.64 -18.07
CA ALA A 9 34.03 56.70 -16.94
C ALA A 9 32.62 56.12 -16.86
N SER A 10 32.48 54.81 -17.05
CA SER A 10 31.35 54.00 -16.57
C SER A 10 31.85 53.08 -15.46
N SER A 11 31.46 53.39 -14.23
CA SER A 11 31.77 52.63 -13.02
C SER A 11 31.17 51.22 -13.07
N PRO A 12 31.91 50.15 -12.77
CA PRO A 12 31.36 48.99 -12.09
C PRO A 12 31.40 49.20 -10.56
N PRO A 13 30.34 48.84 -9.83
CA PRO A 13 30.32 48.95 -8.38
C PRO A 13 31.34 48.00 -7.73
N ASN A 14 32.01 48.56 -6.73
CA ASN A 14 32.86 47.91 -5.74
C ASN A 14 32.28 46.58 -5.22
N THR A 15 32.86 45.44 -5.61
CA THR A 15 32.64 44.16 -4.91
C THR A 15 33.66 44.06 -3.76
N THR A 16 33.41 44.86 -2.74
CA THR A 16 34.10 44.83 -1.46
C THR A 16 33.69 43.58 -0.68
N MET A 17 34.69 42.78 -0.31
CA MET A 17 34.71 41.85 0.83
C MET A 17 33.36 41.23 1.25
N ALA A 18 33.09 40.03 0.75
CA ALA A 18 32.08 39.15 1.29
C ALA A 18 32.41 38.79 2.75
N SER A 19 31.89 39.58 3.70
CA SER A 19 31.90 39.27 5.12
C SER A 19 31.25 37.90 5.33
N LYS A 20 31.79 37.09 6.25
CA LYS A 20 31.25 35.76 6.62
C LYS A 20 29.74 35.81 6.95
N SER A 21 29.25 36.97 7.37
CA SER A 21 27.82 37.24 7.58
C SER A 21 27.00 37.22 6.29
N SER A 22 27.53 37.70 5.17
CA SER A 22 26.87 37.68 3.86
C SER A 22 26.81 36.26 3.29
N LEU A 23 27.84 35.45 3.55
CA LEU A 23 27.84 34.03 3.16
C LEU A 23 26.83 33.23 3.99
N LEU A 24 26.69 33.54 5.28
CA LEU A 24 25.68 32.92 6.14
C LEU A 24 24.25 33.31 5.73
N LEU A 25 24.01 34.58 5.39
CA LEU A 25 22.73 35.02 4.83
C LEU A 25 22.43 34.32 3.50
N LEU A 26 23.40 34.20 2.60
CA LEU A 26 23.22 33.46 1.34
C LEU A 26 22.89 31.98 1.60
N LEU A 27 23.60 31.31 2.50
CA LEU A 27 23.32 29.91 2.85
C LEU A 27 21.93 29.73 3.46
N LEU A 28 21.49 30.63 4.34
CA LEU A 28 20.15 30.60 4.91
C LEU A 28 19.07 30.82 3.84
N THR A 29 19.30 31.75 2.90
CA THR A 29 18.36 31.98 1.78
C THR A 29 18.28 30.79 0.81
N VAL A 30 19.39 30.09 0.55
CA VAL A 30 19.39 28.89 -0.29
C VAL A 30 18.70 27.73 0.43
N LEU A 31 18.89 27.58 1.74
CA LEU A 31 18.22 26.54 2.54
C LEU A 31 16.71 26.77 2.62
N THR A 32 16.24 28.01 2.79
CA THR A 32 14.81 28.33 2.77
C THR A 32 14.21 28.11 1.38
N LEU A 33 14.93 28.44 0.31
CA LEU A 33 14.50 28.15 -1.05
C LEU A 33 14.35 26.64 -1.29
N LEU A 34 15.34 25.83 -0.87
CA LEU A 34 15.30 24.37 -0.97
C LEU A 34 14.13 23.76 -0.18
N LEU A 35 13.87 24.24 1.04
CA LEU A 35 12.72 23.79 1.84
C LEU A 35 11.39 24.14 1.16
N SER A 36 11.31 25.29 0.49
CA SER A 36 10.12 25.72 -0.26
C SER A 36 9.87 24.84 -1.49
N PHE A 37 10.91 24.50 -2.25
CA PHE A 37 10.83 23.56 -3.37
C PHE A 37 10.43 22.14 -2.95
N THR A 38 10.86 21.68 -1.76
CA THR A 38 10.40 20.37 -1.24
C THR A 38 8.93 20.35 -0.82
N ALA A 39 8.35 21.52 -0.48
CA ALA A 39 6.93 21.61 -0.18
C ALA A 39 6.07 21.48 -1.45
N GLN A 40 6.51 22.05 -2.59
CA GLN A 40 5.78 22.00 -3.87
C GLN A 40 5.75 20.61 -4.51
N ALA A 41 6.75 19.76 -4.26
CA ALA A 41 6.77 18.37 -4.76
C ALA A 41 5.71 17.45 -4.13
N SER A 42 5.03 17.89 -3.05
CA SER A 42 3.99 17.10 -2.35
C SER A 42 2.55 17.54 -2.62
N VAL A 43 2.31 18.66 -3.31
CA VAL A 43 0.95 19.22 -3.52
C VAL A 43 0.47 19.28 -4.97
N ASP A 44 1.35 19.12 -5.98
CA ASP A 44 0.94 19.23 -7.39
C ASP A 44 0.35 17.95 -8.04
N ASP A 45 0.44 16.79 -7.37
CA ASP A 45 -0.09 15.52 -7.92
C ASP A 45 -1.53 15.16 -7.45
N ASP A 46 -2.07 15.82 -6.41
CA ASP A 46 -3.38 15.45 -5.81
C ASP A 46 -4.55 16.38 -6.21
N GLU A 47 -4.30 17.65 -6.56
CA GLU A 47 -5.40 18.57 -6.92
C GLU A 47 -5.90 18.35 -8.36
N LYS A 48 -5.01 17.97 -9.28
CA LYS A 48 -5.35 17.84 -10.71
C LYS A 48 -6.29 16.68 -11.01
N LEU A 49 -6.29 15.63 -10.18
CA LEU A 49 -7.18 14.47 -10.34
C LEU A 49 -8.58 14.74 -9.75
N TYR A 50 -8.69 15.61 -8.75
CA TYR A 50 -9.96 16.02 -8.15
C TYR A 50 -10.70 17.06 -9.02
N THR A 51 -9.96 17.98 -9.63
CA THR A 51 -10.52 19.00 -10.52
C THR A 51 -10.96 18.39 -11.86
N LEU A 52 -10.29 17.34 -12.36
CA LEU A 52 -10.76 16.57 -13.53
C LEU A 52 -12.06 15.79 -13.26
N GLN A 53 -12.25 15.27 -12.04
CA GLN A 53 -13.49 14.60 -11.62
C GLN A 53 -14.68 15.58 -11.53
N LEU A 54 -14.44 16.83 -11.12
CA LEU A 54 -15.48 17.85 -11.02
C LEU A 54 -15.87 18.45 -12.37
N ILE A 55 -14.94 18.52 -13.34
CA ILE A 55 -15.20 19.06 -14.69
C ILE A 55 -15.81 17.99 -15.62
N PHE A 56 -15.44 16.71 -15.47
CA PHE A 56 -16.01 15.60 -16.26
C PHE A 56 -17.10 14.83 -15.51
N GLY A 57 -17.87 15.52 -14.67
CA GLY A 57 -19.13 15.02 -14.10
C GLY A 57 -20.16 14.72 -15.20
N LYS A 58 -19.97 13.62 -15.92
CA LYS A 58 -20.98 13.01 -16.77
C LYS A 58 -21.90 12.21 -15.83
N PRO A 59 -23.21 12.48 -15.81
CA PRO A 59 -24.14 11.62 -15.07
C PRO A 59 -24.10 10.23 -15.69
N ILE A 60 -23.75 9.23 -14.88
CA ILE A 60 -23.88 7.82 -15.24
C ILE A 60 -25.38 7.53 -15.30
N ALA A 61 -25.95 7.61 -16.50
CA ALA A 61 -27.27 7.10 -16.78
C ALA A 61 -27.27 5.56 -16.55
N PRO A 62 -28.35 4.99 -16.01
CA PRO A 62 -28.47 3.54 -15.88
C PRO A 62 -28.53 2.90 -17.27
N ALA A 63 -27.82 1.78 -17.41
CA ALA A 63 -27.66 1.02 -18.64
C ALA A 63 -29.00 0.67 -19.32
N PRO A 64 -29.14 0.80 -20.64
CA PRO A 64 -30.24 0.20 -21.36
C PRO A 64 -30.01 -1.31 -21.53
N SER A 65 -31.09 -2.07 -21.32
CA SER A 65 -31.20 -3.50 -21.58
C SER A 65 -30.64 -3.87 -22.96
N GLN A 66 -29.82 -4.91 -22.99
CA GLN A 66 -29.22 -5.45 -24.21
C GLN A 66 -30.32 -6.05 -25.10
N ALA A 67 -30.55 -5.41 -26.25
CA ALA A 67 -31.20 -6.01 -27.40
C ALA A 67 -30.20 -6.94 -28.13
N LEU A 68 -30.69 -8.09 -28.57
CA LEU A 68 -29.97 -9.09 -29.35
C LEU A 68 -29.33 -8.48 -30.60
N VAL A 69 -28.03 -8.68 -30.80
CA VAL A 69 -27.37 -8.48 -32.09
C VAL A 69 -26.70 -9.78 -32.52
N ALA A 70 -27.01 -10.17 -33.77
CA ALA A 70 -26.58 -11.38 -34.46
C ALA A 70 -25.05 -11.51 -34.61
N PRO A 71 -24.52 -12.74 -34.80
CA PRO A 71 -23.08 -12.96 -34.86
C PRO A 71 -22.46 -12.42 -36.16
N ALA A 72 -21.46 -11.56 -36.00
CA ALA A 72 -20.58 -11.12 -37.08
C ALA A 72 -19.58 -12.24 -37.46
N ALA A 73 -19.25 -12.29 -38.76
CA ALA A 73 -18.40 -13.26 -39.43
C ALA A 73 -16.99 -13.43 -38.81
N PRO A 74 -16.34 -14.59 -39.03
CA PRO A 74 -15.02 -14.88 -38.45
C PRO A 74 -13.90 -13.99 -39.03
N PRO A 75 -12.87 -13.65 -38.23
CA PRO A 75 -11.74 -12.86 -38.70
C PRO A 75 -10.82 -13.69 -39.61
N VAL A 76 -10.43 -13.08 -40.73
CA VAL A 76 -9.39 -13.55 -41.65
C VAL A 76 -8.04 -13.59 -40.93
N VAL A 77 -7.45 -14.78 -40.84
CA VAL A 77 -6.12 -15.03 -40.27
C VAL A 77 -5.05 -14.46 -41.21
N LYS A 78 -4.24 -13.50 -40.73
CA LYS A 78 -3.01 -13.08 -41.42
C LYS A 78 -1.88 -14.11 -41.16
N PRO A 79 -1.05 -14.43 -42.16
CA PRO A 79 0.06 -15.39 -41.98
C PRO A 79 1.14 -14.87 -41.00
N PRO A 80 1.87 -15.76 -40.31
CA PRO A 80 2.99 -15.37 -39.45
C PRO A 80 4.18 -14.90 -40.31
N LEU A 81 4.76 -13.76 -39.94
CA LEU A 81 6.08 -13.37 -40.41
C LEU A 81 7.15 -14.31 -39.85
N THR A 82 8.17 -14.54 -40.66
CA THR A 82 9.26 -15.51 -40.51
C THR A 82 10.11 -15.28 -39.25
N PRO A 83 10.77 -16.33 -38.71
CA PRO A 83 11.73 -16.18 -37.63
C PRO A 83 13.01 -15.52 -38.14
N GLY A 84 13.35 -14.35 -37.58
CA GLY A 84 14.65 -13.73 -37.80
C GLY A 84 15.78 -14.55 -37.18
N THR A 85 16.84 -14.79 -37.95
CA THR A 85 18.09 -15.40 -37.53
C THR A 85 18.72 -14.62 -36.38
N VAL A 86 18.74 -15.19 -35.17
CA VAL A 86 19.43 -14.61 -34.02
C VAL A 86 20.92 -14.94 -34.13
N LYS A 87 21.74 -13.92 -34.36
CA LYS A 87 23.21 -14.01 -34.38
C LYS A 87 23.74 -14.32 -32.95
N PRO A 88 24.68 -15.26 -32.76
CA PRO A 88 25.25 -15.53 -31.44
C PRO A 88 25.97 -14.30 -30.86
N PRO A 89 25.85 -14.01 -29.55
CA PRO A 89 26.65 -12.98 -28.90
C PRO A 89 28.12 -13.40 -28.85
N ALA A 90 29.02 -12.44 -29.11
CA ALA A 90 30.46 -12.64 -29.03
C ALA A 90 30.93 -12.94 -27.59
N PRO A 91 32.06 -13.62 -27.39
CA PRO A 91 32.60 -13.89 -26.07
C PRO A 91 33.03 -12.58 -25.40
N VAL A 92 32.39 -12.25 -24.29
CA VAL A 92 32.78 -11.11 -23.45
C VAL A 92 33.97 -11.55 -22.59
N PRO A 93 35.11 -10.83 -22.59
CA PRO A 93 36.25 -11.20 -21.75
C PRO A 93 35.90 -11.09 -20.26
N PRO A 94 36.49 -11.90 -19.38
CA PRO A 94 36.21 -11.87 -17.96
C PRO A 94 36.67 -10.54 -17.36
N PHE A 95 35.70 -9.72 -16.95
CA PHE A 95 35.95 -8.48 -16.23
C PHE A 95 36.35 -8.83 -14.79
N VAL A 96 37.66 -8.95 -14.55
CA VAL A 96 38.21 -9.16 -13.21
C VAL A 96 38.06 -7.85 -12.44
N LYS A 97 37.11 -7.83 -11.49
CA LYS A 97 36.85 -6.67 -10.63
C LYS A 97 38.08 -6.42 -9.74
N PRO A 98 38.64 -5.19 -9.71
CA PRO A 98 39.75 -4.87 -8.81
C PRO A 98 39.39 -5.14 -7.34
N PRO A 99 40.34 -5.58 -6.49
CA PRO A 99 40.08 -5.77 -5.07
C PRO A 99 39.64 -4.46 -4.41
N ALA A 100 38.61 -4.55 -3.57
CA ALA A 100 38.12 -3.40 -2.80
C ALA A 100 39.24 -2.87 -1.87
N PRO A 101 39.33 -1.55 -1.66
CA PRO A 101 40.28 -0.99 -0.70
C PRO A 101 40.00 -1.51 0.72
N PRO A 102 41.03 -1.60 1.59
CA PRO A 102 40.86 -2.07 2.95
C PRO A 102 39.86 -1.19 3.70
N VAL A 103 38.81 -1.82 4.22
CA VAL A 103 37.78 -1.15 5.00
C VAL A 103 38.43 -0.59 6.26
N THR A 104 38.55 0.72 6.35
CA THR A 104 38.98 1.41 7.57
C THR A 104 37.90 1.23 8.61
N VAL A 105 38.14 0.34 9.58
CA VAL A 105 37.19 0.08 10.68
C VAL A 105 37.14 1.34 11.55
N LYS A 106 36.02 2.04 11.50
CA LYS A 106 35.74 3.22 12.32
C LYS A 106 35.80 2.81 13.81
N PRO A 107 36.45 3.58 14.70
CA PRO A 107 36.51 3.27 16.12
C PRO A 107 35.11 3.07 16.73
N PRO A 108 34.96 2.17 17.72
CA PRO A 108 33.68 1.95 18.40
C PRO A 108 33.15 3.27 18.96
N VAL A 109 31.91 3.60 18.61
CA VAL A 109 31.22 4.77 19.17
C VAL A 109 31.04 4.51 20.67
N PRO A 110 31.39 5.47 21.55
CA PRO A 110 31.15 5.32 22.99
C PRO A 110 29.66 5.10 23.25
N PRO A 111 29.30 4.30 24.27
CA PRO A 111 27.90 4.06 24.59
C PRO A 111 27.17 5.39 24.86
N PRO A 112 25.92 5.54 24.40
CA PRO A 112 25.15 6.74 24.65
C PRO A 112 24.99 6.93 26.16
N PHE A 113 25.29 8.15 26.63
CA PHE A 113 25.12 8.53 28.02
C PHE A 113 23.62 8.47 28.37
N VAL A 114 23.21 7.41 29.05
CA VAL A 114 21.82 7.24 29.48
C VAL A 114 21.58 8.22 30.63
N LYS A 115 20.80 9.27 30.37
CA LYS A 115 20.39 10.22 31.43
C LYS A 115 19.65 9.44 32.53
N PRO A 116 19.94 9.68 33.82
CA PRO A 116 19.20 9.09 34.92
C PRO A 116 17.69 9.34 34.78
N PRO A 117 16.83 8.36 35.13
CA PRO A 117 15.39 8.56 35.14
C PRO A 117 15.03 9.77 36.01
N ALA A 118 14.16 10.63 35.49
CA ALA A 118 13.59 11.73 36.28
C ALA A 118 12.89 11.16 37.53
N PRO A 119 12.89 11.90 38.66
CA PRO A 119 12.12 11.49 39.84
C PRO A 119 10.64 11.29 39.46
N PRO A 120 9.92 10.39 40.15
CA PRO A 120 8.50 10.18 39.88
C PRO A 120 7.75 11.49 40.08
N VAL A 121 7.15 11.99 39.01
CA VAL A 121 6.24 13.13 39.07
C VAL A 121 5.06 12.69 39.93
N SER A 122 4.84 13.36 41.05
CA SER A 122 3.69 13.15 41.92
C SER A 122 2.42 13.52 41.14
N VAL A 123 1.77 12.51 40.56
CA VAL A 123 0.49 12.67 39.87
C VAL A 123 -0.55 13.00 40.94
N LYS A 124 -1.04 14.24 40.91
CA LYS A 124 -2.18 14.70 41.72
C LYS A 124 -3.39 13.81 41.43
N PRO A 125 -4.12 13.30 42.44
CA PRO A 125 -5.25 12.41 42.21
C PRO A 125 -6.30 13.01 41.27
N PRO A 126 -6.94 12.19 40.42
CA PRO A 126 -8.01 12.66 39.55
C PRO A 126 -9.22 13.10 40.38
N PHE A 127 -9.98 14.00 39.78
CA PHE A 127 -11.27 14.59 40.20
C PHE A 127 -12.13 13.76 41.17
N PRO A 128 -12.93 14.42 42.03
CA PRO A 128 -13.88 13.73 42.91
C PRO A 128 -14.82 12.83 42.09
N PRO A 129 -15.28 11.71 42.66
CA PRO A 129 -16.19 10.80 41.98
C PRO A 129 -17.48 11.53 41.61
N VAL A 130 -17.81 11.53 40.32
CA VAL A 130 -19.13 11.95 39.87
C VAL A 130 -20.14 10.93 40.39
N THR A 131 -21.00 11.33 41.31
CA THR A 131 -22.11 10.52 41.81
C THR A 131 -23.11 10.30 40.67
N VAL A 132 -22.96 9.21 39.92
CA VAL A 132 -23.94 8.78 38.92
C VAL A 132 -25.12 8.16 39.66
N LYS A 133 -26.29 8.78 39.53
CA LYS A 133 -27.57 8.30 40.06
C LYS A 133 -27.81 6.87 39.55
N PRO A 134 -28.12 5.89 40.42
CA PRO A 134 -28.26 4.50 39.98
C PRO A 134 -29.40 4.38 38.95
N PRO A 135 -29.21 3.59 37.87
CA PRO A 135 -30.29 3.27 36.94
C PRO A 135 -31.41 2.56 37.70
N PHE A 136 -32.66 2.89 37.38
CA PHE A 136 -33.82 2.17 37.90
C PHE A 136 -33.63 0.66 37.71
N PRO A 137 -34.00 -0.16 38.72
CA PRO A 137 -33.91 -1.60 38.58
C PRO A 137 -34.80 -2.04 37.40
N PRO A 138 -34.33 -2.96 36.55
CA PRO A 138 -35.19 -3.51 35.51
C PRO A 138 -36.39 -4.19 36.17
N VAL A 139 -37.59 -3.85 35.70
CA VAL A 139 -38.83 -4.52 36.10
C VAL A 139 -38.72 -5.98 35.65
N ILE A 140 -38.41 -6.88 36.59
CA ILE A 140 -38.40 -8.32 36.37
C ILE A 140 -39.86 -8.72 36.21
N LYS A 141 -40.29 -8.95 34.97
CA LYS A 141 -41.59 -9.59 34.70
C LYS A 141 -41.55 -11.02 35.25
N PRO A 142 -42.65 -11.53 35.85
CA PRO A 142 -42.71 -12.87 36.40
C PRO A 142 -42.29 -13.93 35.36
N PRO A 143 -41.55 -14.98 35.76
CA PRO A 143 -41.21 -16.07 34.86
C PRO A 143 -42.49 -16.76 34.40
N THR A 144 -42.67 -16.82 33.09
CA THR A 144 -43.68 -17.66 32.44
C THR A 144 -43.49 -19.12 32.87
N PRO A 145 -44.58 -19.90 33.05
CA PRO A 145 -44.48 -21.30 33.46
C PRO A 145 -43.61 -22.12 32.49
N PRO A 146 -42.99 -23.21 32.97
CA PRO A 146 -42.05 -23.99 32.18
C PRO A 146 -42.76 -24.58 30.96
N VAL A 147 -42.39 -24.09 29.78
CA VAL A 147 -42.78 -24.73 28.52
C VAL A 147 -42.14 -26.11 28.52
N LYS A 148 -42.99 -27.14 28.47
CA LYS A 148 -42.62 -28.55 28.33
C LYS A 148 -41.57 -28.69 27.22
N PRO A 149 -40.45 -29.41 27.42
CA PRO A 149 -39.48 -29.63 26.36
C PRO A 149 -40.19 -30.22 25.13
N PRO A 150 -40.08 -29.61 23.94
CA PRO A 150 -40.52 -30.25 22.72
C PRO A 150 -39.73 -31.55 22.59
N VAL A 151 -40.45 -32.66 22.46
CA VAL A 151 -39.86 -33.94 22.11
C VAL A 151 -39.04 -33.71 20.83
N PRO A 152 -37.72 -33.99 20.81
CA PRO A 152 -36.96 -33.88 19.57
C PRO A 152 -37.61 -34.84 18.57
N PRO A 153 -37.99 -34.38 17.35
CA PRO A 153 -38.42 -35.30 16.34
C PRO A 153 -37.28 -36.28 16.12
N VAL A 154 -37.58 -37.59 16.19
CA VAL A 154 -36.66 -38.64 15.78
C VAL A 154 -36.43 -38.44 14.29
N VAL A 155 -35.42 -37.65 13.95
CA VAL A 155 -34.96 -37.49 12.58
C VAL A 155 -34.29 -38.80 12.21
N LYS A 156 -35.00 -39.64 11.45
CA LYS A 156 -34.42 -40.79 10.77
C LYS A 156 -33.16 -40.31 10.03
N PRO A 157 -32.01 -40.98 10.13
CA PRO A 157 -30.84 -40.62 9.36
C PRO A 157 -31.24 -40.55 7.89
N PRO A 158 -31.01 -39.43 7.19
CA PRO A 158 -31.17 -39.44 5.76
C PRO A 158 -30.17 -40.46 5.23
N VAL A 159 -30.68 -41.49 4.54
CA VAL A 159 -29.86 -42.41 3.76
C VAL A 159 -29.18 -41.55 2.71
N VAL A 160 -27.94 -41.14 2.99
CA VAL A 160 -27.12 -40.37 2.07
C VAL A 160 -26.80 -41.31 0.92
N LYS A 161 -27.51 -41.15 -0.20
CA LYS A 161 -27.15 -41.81 -1.46
C LYS A 161 -25.67 -41.52 -1.75
N PRO A 162 -24.90 -42.49 -2.24
CA PRO A 162 -23.51 -42.26 -2.66
C PRO A 162 -23.46 -41.01 -3.54
N PRO A 163 -22.53 -40.07 -3.29
CA PRO A 163 -22.38 -38.89 -4.13
C PRO A 163 -22.24 -39.35 -5.58
N ALA A 164 -23.09 -38.82 -6.46
CA ALA A 164 -22.94 -39.06 -7.89
C ALA A 164 -21.51 -38.69 -8.30
N PRO A 165 -20.89 -39.42 -9.25
CA PRO A 165 -19.59 -39.06 -9.79
C PRO A 165 -19.60 -37.59 -10.20
N LEU A 166 -18.76 -36.77 -9.56
CA LEU A 166 -18.63 -35.37 -9.92
C LEU A 166 -18.33 -35.32 -11.43
N PRO A 167 -19.07 -34.54 -12.22
CA PRO A 167 -18.76 -34.37 -13.63
C PRO A 167 -17.31 -33.86 -13.77
N PRO A 168 -16.59 -34.21 -14.85
CA PRO A 168 -15.23 -33.74 -15.05
C PRO A 168 -15.23 -32.21 -14.99
N LEU A 169 -14.56 -31.68 -13.97
CA LEU A 169 -14.38 -30.25 -13.77
C LEU A 169 -13.79 -29.68 -15.06
N LYS A 170 -14.59 -28.91 -15.80
CA LYS A 170 -14.09 -28.10 -16.91
C LYS A 170 -12.93 -27.24 -16.38
N PRO A 171 -11.85 -27.05 -17.15
CA PRO A 171 -10.74 -26.19 -16.75
C PRO A 171 -11.28 -24.87 -16.20
N PRO A 172 -10.80 -24.39 -15.04
CA PRO A 172 -11.39 -23.22 -14.41
C PRO A 172 -11.31 -22.03 -15.36
N THR A 173 -12.46 -21.58 -15.85
CA THR A 173 -12.64 -20.38 -16.69
C THR A 173 -12.40 -19.08 -15.90
N ALA A 174 -11.73 -19.15 -14.75
CA ALA A 174 -11.36 -17.97 -13.98
C ALA A 174 -10.29 -17.20 -14.76
N PRO A 175 -10.46 -15.89 -15.00
CA PRO A 175 -9.44 -15.09 -15.64
C PRO A 175 -8.11 -15.26 -14.87
N PRO A 176 -6.97 -15.39 -15.57
CA PRO A 176 -5.68 -15.57 -14.93
C PRO A 176 -5.44 -14.46 -13.92
N LEU A 177 -5.12 -14.83 -12.67
CA LEU A 177 -4.77 -13.85 -11.64
C LEU A 177 -3.60 -12.99 -12.12
N PRO A 178 -3.58 -11.69 -11.81
CA PRO A 178 -2.49 -10.82 -12.19
C PRO A 178 -1.18 -11.34 -11.59
N PRO A 179 -0.14 -11.56 -12.41
CA PRO A 179 1.10 -12.13 -11.90
C PRO A 179 1.89 -11.10 -11.08
N VAL A 180 2.14 -11.43 -9.81
CA VAL A 180 2.92 -10.61 -8.85
C VAL A 180 4.39 -11.04 -8.93
N LYS A 181 5.28 -10.17 -9.39
CA LYS A 181 6.72 -10.47 -9.47
C LYS A 181 7.50 -9.74 -8.38
N SER A 182 6.98 -8.59 -7.96
CA SER A 182 7.64 -7.69 -7.03
C SER A 182 6.70 -7.26 -5.90
N LYS A 183 7.28 -6.66 -4.85
CA LYS A 183 6.51 -6.06 -3.75
C LYS A 183 5.68 -4.86 -4.21
N ALA A 184 6.09 -4.18 -5.28
CA ALA A 184 5.32 -3.06 -5.85
C ALA A 184 3.97 -3.53 -6.40
N ASP A 185 3.94 -4.70 -7.05
CA ASP A 185 2.72 -5.30 -7.60
C ASP A 185 1.71 -5.65 -6.49
N CYS A 186 2.19 -5.90 -5.28
CA CYS A 186 1.34 -6.19 -4.12
C CYS A 186 0.57 -4.96 -3.64
N ILE A 187 1.07 -3.74 -3.84
CA ILE A 187 0.47 -2.50 -3.29
C ILE A 187 -0.97 -2.30 -3.81
N PRO A 188 -1.23 -2.24 -5.14
CA PRO A 188 -2.58 -2.03 -5.65
C PRO A 188 -3.53 -3.20 -5.34
N LEU A 189 -3.01 -4.44 -5.33
CA LEU A 189 -3.81 -5.63 -5.02
C LEU A 189 -4.24 -5.65 -3.56
N CYS A 190 -3.32 -5.37 -2.63
CA CYS A 190 -3.62 -5.28 -1.22
C CYS A 190 -4.53 -4.08 -0.91
N SER A 191 -4.36 -2.95 -1.61
CA SER A 191 -5.25 -1.80 -1.48
C SER A 191 -6.69 -2.18 -1.79
N LYS A 192 -6.92 -2.89 -2.92
CA LYS A 192 -8.24 -3.42 -3.26
C LYS A 192 -8.76 -4.39 -2.21
N ARG A 193 -7.95 -5.36 -1.79
CA ARG A 193 -8.32 -6.38 -0.79
C ARG A 193 -8.75 -5.76 0.54
N CYS A 194 -8.04 -4.73 0.99
CA CYS A 194 -8.26 -4.10 2.28
C CYS A 194 -9.23 -2.90 2.24
N SER A 195 -9.77 -2.55 1.08
CA SER A 195 -10.59 -1.35 0.88
C SER A 195 -11.83 -1.27 1.78
N LEU A 196 -12.49 -2.41 2.04
CA LEU A 196 -13.66 -2.52 2.91
C LEU A 196 -13.33 -3.02 4.33
N HIS A 197 -12.05 -3.25 4.65
CA HIS A 197 -11.68 -3.73 5.97
C HIS A 197 -11.74 -2.58 6.97
N SER A 198 -12.42 -2.80 8.11
CA SER A 198 -12.53 -1.80 9.19
C SER A 198 -11.19 -1.24 9.69
N ARG A 199 -10.13 -2.06 9.66
CA ARG A 199 -8.76 -1.68 10.06
C ARG A 199 -7.81 -1.71 8.86
N LYS A 200 -8.04 -0.82 7.88
CA LYS A 200 -7.31 -0.77 6.59
C LYS A 200 -5.78 -0.86 6.75
N ARG A 201 -5.18 -0.08 7.65
CA ARG A 201 -3.71 -0.08 7.89
C ARG A 201 -3.18 -1.43 8.38
N VAL A 202 -3.92 -2.10 9.27
CA VAL A 202 -3.55 -3.43 9.80
C VAL A 202 -3.68 -4.49 8.70
N CYS A 203 -4.80 -4.47 7.98
CA CYS A 203 -5.02 -5.35 6.83
C CYS A 203 -3.91 -5.19 5.79
N MET A 204 -3.56 -3.97 5.40
CA MET A 204 -2.52 -3.69 4.41
C MET A 204 -1.17 -4.28 4.82
N ARG A 205 -0.76 -4.11 6.08
CA ARG A 205 0.50 -4.67 6.60
C ARG A 205 0.51 -6.21 6.51
N ALA A 206 -0.59 -6.85 6.91
CA ALA A 206 -0.72 -8.30 6.84
C ALA A 206 -0.72 -8.78 5.38
N CYS A 207 -1.54 -8.15 4.52
CA CYS A 207 -1.63 -8.47 3.10
C CYS A 207 -0.28 -8.33 2.40
N MET A 208 0.46 -7.24 2.61
CA MET A 208 1.77 -7.03 1.99
C MET A 208 2.77 -8.13 2.39
N THR A 209 2.75 -8.57 3.65
CA THR A 209 3.59 -9.68 4.13
C THR A 209 3.20 -11.00 3.46
N CYS A 210 1.89 -11.25 3.31
CA CYS A 210 1.39 -12.43 2.62
C CYS A 210 1.72 -12.43 1.14
N CYS A 211 1.53 -11.30 0.48
CA CYS A 211 1.80 -11.14 -0.93
C CYS A 211 3.28 -11.27 -1.24
N ASP A 212 4.15 -10.67 -0.42
CA ASP A 212 5.58 -10.77 -0.64
C ASP A 212 6.09 -12.21 -0.50
N ARG A 213 5.52 -13.00 0.41
CA ARG A 213 5.90 -14.41 0.58
C ARG A 213 5.27 -15.33 -0.46
N CYS A 214 3.99 -15.13 -0.78
CA CYS A 214 3.20 -16.04 -1.60
C CYS A 214 3.05 -15.60 -3.05
N LYS A 215 3.53 -14.41 -3.40
CA LYS A 215 3.41 -13.78 -4.73
C LYS A 215 1.99 -13.85 -5.30
N CYS A 216 1.00 -13.68 -4.42
CA CYS A 216 -0.42 -13.76 -4.76
C CYS A 216 -1.26 -12.97 -3.75
N VAL A 217 -2.28 -12.27 -4.25
CA VAL A 217 -3.35 -11.65 -3.45
C VAL A 217 -4.68 -12.12 -4.05
N PRO A 218 -5.57 -12.73 -3.26
CA PRO A 218 -6.79 -13.26 -3.83
C PRO A 218 -7.78 -12.13 -4.17
N PRO A 219 -8.58 -12.30 -5.23
CA PRO A 219 -9.47 -11.27 -5.74
C PRO A 219 -10.61 -10.96 -4.77
N GLY A 220 -11.13 -9.73 -4.86
CA GLY A 220 -12.18 -9.23 -3.99
C GLY A 220 -11.65 -8.67 -2.67
N THR A 221 -12.56 -8.36 -1.75
CA THR A 221 -12.29 -7.78 -0.42
C THR A 221 -12.39 -8.80 0.71
N TYR A 222 -12.92 -10.00 0.42
CA TYR A 222 -13.10 -11.10 1.37
C TYR A 222 -13.09 -12.44 0.62
N GLY A 223 -12.77 -13.52 1.33
CA GLY A 223 -12.81 -14.88 0.78
C GLY A 223 -11.75 -15.15 -0.30
N ASN A 224 -12.03 -16.14 -1.16
CA ASN A 224 -11.22 -16.55 -2.30
C ASN A 224 -9.77 -16.93 -1.96
N ARG A 225 -9.49 -17.24 -0.69
CA ARG A 225 -8.12 -17.43 -0.19
C ARG A 225 -7.47 -18.67 -0.82
N GLU A 226 -8.28 -19.66 -1.15
CA GLU A 226 -7.94 -20.88 -1.88
C GLU A 226 -7.38 -20.64 -3.28
N LEU A 227 -7.70 -19.51 -3.92
CA LEU A 227 -7.13 -19.15 -5.23
C LEU A 227 -5.63 -18.84 -5.16
N CYS A 228 -5.13 -18.42 -3.99
CA CYS A 228 -3.69 -18.25 -3.75
C CYS A 228 -3.06 -19.48 -3.05
N GLY A 229 -3.78 -20.60 -3.01
CA GLY A 229 -3.31 -21.88 -2.51
C GLY A 229 -2.93 -21.90 -1.02
N LYS A 230 -2.18 -22.94 -0.65
CA LYS A 230 -1.79 -23.21 0.75
C LYS A 230 -0.87 -22.14 1.34
N CYS A 231 -0.07 -21.45 0.52
CA CYS A 231 0.82 -20.41 1.04
C CYS A 231 0.02 -19.30 1.73
N TYR A 232 -1.02 -18.78 1.07
CA TYR A 232 -1.83 -17.68 1.60
C TYR A 232 -2.79 -18.16 2.71
N THR A 233 -3.38 -19.34 2.56
CA THR A 233 -4.34 -19.88 3.54
C THR A 233 -3.67 -20.41 4.80
N GLY A 234 -2.51 -21.05 4.67
CA GLY A 234 -1.77 -21.73 5.74
C GLY A 234 -0.84 -20.82 6.56
N MET A 235 -0.73 -19.53 6.22
CA MET A 235 -0.02 -18.60 7.08
C MET A 235 -0.80 -18.33 8.36
N THR A 236 -0.19 -18.62 9.50
CA THR A 236 -0.75 -18.36 10.82
C THR A 236 0.06 -17.32 11.59
N THR A 237 -0.61 -16.68 12.55
CA THR A 237 0.03 -15.89 13.60
C THR A 237 0.46 -16.81 14.74
N HIS A 238 1.19 -16.27 15.72
CA HIS A 238 1.57 -17.04 16.92
C HIS A 238 0.37 -17.63 17.70
N GLY A 239 -0.82 -17.03 17.55
CA GLY A 239 -2.06 -17.53 18.16
C GLY A 239 -2.84 -18.54 17.31
N ASN A 240 -2.20 -19.20 16.33
CA ASN A 240 -2.83 -20.15 15.39
C ASN A 240 -4.02 -19.60 14.58
N ARG A 241 -4.14 -18.28 14.49
CA ARG A 241 -5.16 -17.62 13.64
C ARG A 241 -4.59 -17.33 12.26
N SER A 242 -5.44 -17.36 11.23
CA SER A 242 -5.06 -16.97 9.88
C SER A 242 -4.44 -15.57 9.87
N LYS A 243 -3.22 -15.47 9.35
CA LYS A 243 -2.47 -14.20 9.27
C LYS A 243 -2.95 -13.34 8.11
N CYS A 244 -3.27 -13.96 6.98
CA CYS A 244 -3.67 -13.24 5.76
C CYS A 244 -5.14 -12.86 5.77
N PRO A 245 -5.48 -11.65 5.28
CA PRO A 245 -6.86 -11.18 5.18
C PRO A 245 -7.66 -11.86 4.05
#